data_AF-A0A353GLR6-F1
#
_entry.id   AF-A0A353GLR6-F1
#
_cell.length_a   1.000
_cell.length_b   1.000
_cell.length_c   1.000
_cell.angle_alpha   90.00
_cell.angle_beta   90.00
_cell.angle_gamma   90.00
#
_symmetry.space_group_name_H-M   'P 1'
#
loop_
_entity.id
_entity.type
_entity.pdbx_description
1 polymer ?
#
loop_
_entity_poly.entity_id
_entity_poly.type
_entity_poly.pdbx_seq_one_letter_code
_entity_poly.pdbx_strand_id
1 'polypeptide(L)'
;MKTVQVVLLVFLVFSATSCAPVDIGLVTSSDVDNRSTESEVLTQKNDVTITTGSNFSFIVISDTHVYQKTNRNLEALKGKIVPEDNFILVCGDITQCGNLEDFQAFCNKLDQIHLPYYTAIGNHDLYFKNWPNYKQILGKS
;
A
#
# COMPACT_ATOMS: atom_id res chain seq x y z
N MET A 1 27.33 -27.95 -27.06
CA MET A 1 26.28 -26.91 -27.16
C MET A 1 24.86 -27.46 -27.03
N LYS A 2 24.48 -28.56 -27.71
CA LYS A 2 23.11 -29.09 -27.68
C LYS A 2 22.62 -29.56 -26.30
N THR A 3 23.46 -30.23 -25.51
CA THR A 3 23.07 -30.79 -24.19
C THR A 3 22.75 -29.71 -23.16
N VAL A 4 23.55 -28.63 -23.11
CA VAL A 4 23.33 -27.52 -22.17
C VAL A 4 22.02 -26.78 -22.49
N GLN A 5 21.73 -26.57 -23.77
CA GLN A 5 20.49 -25.94 -24.22
C GLN A 5 19.26 -26.81 -23.90
N VAL A 6 19.36 -28.13 -24.07
CA VAL A 6 18.29 -29.07 -23.71
C VAL A 6 18.06 -29.08 -22.20
N VAL A 7 19.12 -29.07 -21.39
CA VAL A 7 18.99 -29.01 -19.92
C VAL A 7 18.34 -27.70 -19.47
N LEU A 8 18.74 -26.56 -20.04
CA LEU A 8 18.12 -25.27 -19.75
C LEU A 8 16.64 -25.22 -20.16
N LEU A 9 16.30 -25.76 -21.34
CA LEU A 9 14.92 -25.81 -21.82
C LEU A 9 14.05 -26.69 -20.91
N VAL A 10 14.56 -27.84 -20.48
CA VAL A 10 13.88 -28.74 -19.55
C VAL A 10 13.66 -28.04 -18.21
N PHE A 11 14.68 -27.35 -17.68
CA PHE A 11 14.55 -26.60 -16.41
C PHE A 11 13.54 -25.46 -16.51
N LEU A 12 13.49 -24.76 -17.66
CA LEU A 12 12.52 -23.70 -17.94
C LEU A 12 11.08 -24.25 -17.98
N VAL A 13 10.87 -25.38 -18.66
CA VAL A 13 9.56 -26.04 -18.73
C VAL A 13 9.12 -26.51 -17.36
N PHE A 14 9.98 -27.15 -16.58
CA PHE A 14 9.66 -27.58 -15.21
C PHE A 14 9.33 -26.40 -14.28
N SER A 15 10.05 -25.28 -14.43
CA SER A 15 9.75 -24.04 -13.70
C SER A 15 8.39 -23.46 -14.11
N ALA A 16 8.05 -23.51 -15.40
CA ALA A 16 6.78 -23.00 -15.91
C ALA A 16 5.57 -23.89 -15.59
N THR A 17 5.77 -25.19 -15.31
CA THR A 17 4.72 -26.14 -14.94
C THR A 17 4.58 -26.38 -13.43
N SER A 18 5.41 -25.73 -12.62
CA SER A 18 5.32 -25.78 -11.17
C SER A 18 4.01 -25.12 -10.70
N CYS A 19 3.14 -25.88 -10.02
CA CYS A 19 1.97 -25.31 -9.33
C CYS A 19 2.35 -24.52 -8.07
N ALA A 20 3.60 -24.61 -7.61
CA ALA A 20 4.11 -23.67 -6.62
C ALA A 20 4.49 -22.36 -7.33
N PRO A 21 4.04 -21.19 -6.83
CA PRO A 21 4.41 -19.92 -7.42
C PRO A 21 5.94 -19.83 -7.47
N VAL A 22 6.48 -19.70 -8.69
CA VAL A 22 7.89 -19.42 -8.91
C VAL A 22 8.11 -17.95 -8.55
N ASP A 23 8.32 -17.72 -7.26
CA ASP A 23 8.40 -16.42 -6.63
C ASP A 23 9.82 -15.85 -6.81
N ILE A 24 10.11 -15.34 -8.02
CA ILE A 24 11.45 -14.87 -8.45
C ILE A 24 11.88 -13.53 -7.83
N GLY A 25 11.34 -13.13 -6.70
CA GLY A 25 11.80 -11.96 -5.94
C GLY A 25 11.46 -10.58 -6.52
N LEU A 26 10.85 -10.51 -7.71
CA LEU A 26 10.65 -9.24 -8.44
C LEU A 26 9.43 -8.42 -7.99
N VAL A 27 8.34 -9.06 -7.55
CA VAL A 27 7.09 -8.42 -7.07
C VAL A 27 6.46 -9.20 -5.92
N THR A 28 7.30 -9.88 -5.15
CA THR A 28 6.84 -10.87 -4.17
C THR A 28 6.27 -10.19 -2.93
N SER A 29 5.19 -10.74 -2.40
CA SER A 29 4.57 -10.25 -1.18
C SER A 29 4.38 -11.40 -0.18
N SER A 30 4.04 -11.09 1.06
CA SER A 30 3.58 -12.11 2.01
C SER A 30 2.30 -12.80 1.53
N ASP A 31 1.93 -13.89 2.19
CA ASP A 31 0.66 -14.57 1.95
C ASP A 31 -0.55 -13.67 2.31
N VAL A 32 -1.59 -13.64 1.47
CA VAL A 32 -2.75 -12.75 1.64
C VAL A 32 -3.57 -13.13 2.88
N ASP A 33 -3.80 -14.42 3.10
CA ASP A 33 -4.66 -14.91 4.19
C ASP A 33 -3.99 -14.64 5.55
N ASN A 34 -2.67 -14.86 5.62
CA ASN A 34 -1.88 -14.51 6.80
C ASN A 34 -1.94 -13.00 7.08
N ARG A 35 -1.79 -12.14 6.06
CA ARG A 35 -1.89 -10.68 6.25
C ARG A 35 -3.27 -10.26 6.72
N SER A 36 -4.33 -10.81 6.13
CA SER A 36 -5.70 -10.49 6.51
C SER A 36 -5.94 -10.82 7.99
N THR A 37 -5.53 -12.02 8.40
CA THR A 37 -5.63 -12.48 9.79
C THR A 37 -4.79 -11.59 10.73
N GLU A 38 -3.56 -11.24 10.34
CA GLU A 38 -2.73 -10.32 11.11
C GLU A 38 -3.37 -8.92 11.24
N SER A 39 -4.02 -8.43 10.18
CA SER A 39 -4.64 -7.09 10.15
C SER A 39 -5.81 -6.97 11.12
N GLU A 40 -6.58 -8.03 11.32
CA GLU A 40 -7.77 -8.03 12.19
C GLU A 40 -7.47 -7.60 13.63
N VAL A 41 -6.30 -8.00 14.15
CA VAL A 41 -5.86 -7.74 15.53
C VAL A 41 -5.06 -6.43 15.68
N LEU A 42 -4.79 -5.71 14.58
CA LEU A 42 -4.08 -4.43 14.64
C LEU A 42 -4.98 -3.32 15.15
N THR A 43 -4.35 -2.33 15.79
CA THR A 43 -5.03 -1.13 16.28
C THR A 43 -5.73 -0.40 15.14
N GLN A 44 -7.04 -0.22 15.27
CA GLN A 44 -7.82 0.60 14.37
C GLN A 44 -7.65 2.08 14.73
N LYS A 45 -7.55 2.97 13.73
CA LYS A 45 -7.62 4.42 13.97
C LYS A 45 -8.98 4.79 14.55
N ASN A 46 -9.00 5.77 15.46
CA ASN A 46 -10.24 6.26 16.04
C ASN A 46 -11.23 6.72 14.96
N ASP A 47 -12.51 6.48 15.20
CA ASP A 47 -13.58 6.92 14.31
C ASP A 47 -13.70 8.45 14.33
N VAL A 48 -13.99 9.05 13.17
CA VAL A 48 -14.35 10.47 13.09
C VAL A 48 -15.82 10.64 13.44
N THR A 49 -16.11 11.43 14.48
CA THR A 49 -17.48 11.84 14.78
C THR A 49 -17.88 13.00 13.88
N ILE A 50 -18.83 12.76 12.96
CA ILE A 50 -19.41 13.81 12.12
C ILE A 50 -20.51 14.52 12.92
N THR A 51 -20.31 15.81 13.21
CA THR A 51 -21.25 16.61 14.01
C THR A 51 -22.28 17.37 13.17
N THR A 52 -22.09 17.45 11.85
CA THR A 52 -22.91 18.22 10.91
C THR A 52 -24.10 17.44 10.35
N GLY A 53 -25.00 16.96 11.21
CA GLY A 53 -26.27 16.35 10.76
C GLY A 53 -26.10 15.12 9.85
N SER A 54 -27.00 14.94 8.87
CA SER A 54 -27.01 13.77 7.97
C SER A 54 -26.04 13.84 6.79
N ASN A 55 -25.36 14.97 6.60
CA ASN A 55 -24.51 15.21 5.44
C ASN A 55 -23.06 15.35 5.89
N PHE A 56 -22.14 14.75 5.14
CA PHE A 56 -20.71 14.83 5.38
C PHE A 56 -19.96 14.90 4.06
N SER A 57 -18.78 15.52 4.07
CA SER A 57 -17.87 15.57 2.92
C SER A 57 -16.58 14.86 3.28
N PHE A 58 -15.97 14.20 2.31
CA PHE A 58 -14.71 13.51 2.49
C PHE A 58 -13.98 13.41 1.16
N ILE A 59 -12.67 13.20 1.27
CA ILE A 59 -11.77 13.12 0.14
C ILE A 59 -11.48 11.64 -0.12
N VAL A 60 -11.45 11.24 -1.40
CA VAL A 60 -10.98 9.92 -1.82
C VAL A 60 -9.80 10.10 -2.76
N ILE A 61 -8.68 9.46 -2.45
CA ILE A 61 -7.48 9.39 -3.28
C ILE A 61 -6.98 7.95 -3.36
N SER A 62 -6.13 7.66 -4.34
CA SER A 62 -5.51 6.35 -4.55
C SER A 62 -4.19 6.53 -5.31
N ASP A 63 -3.38 5.48 -5.36
CA ASP A 63 -2.23 5.37 -6.28
C ASP A 63 -1.25 6.56 -6.12
N THR A 64 -0.96 6.92 -4.87
CA THR A 64 -0.10 8.08 -4.59
C THR A 64 1.34 7.83 -4.99
N HIS A 65 1.77 6.56 -5.01
CA HIS A 65 3.09 6.09 -5.43
C HIS A 65 4.24 6.94 -4.89
N VAL A 66 4.22 7.21 -3.57
CA VAL A 66 5.33 7.89 -2.90
C VAL A 66 6.60 7.07 -3.10
N TYR A 67 7.64 7.72 -3.59
CA TYR A 67 8.88 7.06 -3.96
C TYR A 67 10.09 7.95 -3.68
N GLN A 68 11.13 7.38 -3.09
CA GLN A 68 12.34 8.12 -2.69
C GLN A 68 11.98 9.36 -1.85
N LYS A 69 11.01 9.20 -0.94
CA LYS A 69 10.44 10.26 -0.08
C LYS A 69 9.74 11.39 -0.83
N THR A 70 9.52 11.25 -2.13
CA THR A 70 8.85 12.25 -2.96
C THR A 70 7.35 11.99 -3.00
N ASN A 71 6.57 12.99 -2.59
CA ASN A 71 5.11 12.94 -2.47
C ASN A 71 4.42 13.99 -3.37
N ARG A 72 5.02 14.28 -4.53
CA ARG A 72 4.54 15.29 -5.49
C ARG A 72 3.06 15.12 -5.86
N ASN A 73 2.58 13.89 -5.97
CA ASN A 73 1.19 13.59 -6.30
C ASN A 73 0.21 14.07 -5.21
N LEU A 74 0.67 14.20 -3.96
CA LEU A 74 -0.11 14.69 -2.83
C LEU A 74 -0.09 16.21 -2.69
N GLU A 75 0.86 16.92 -3.32
CA GLU A 75 0.94 18.39 -3.22
C GLU A 75 -0.31 19.07 -3.77
N ALA A 76 -0.88 18.51 -4.84
CA ALA A 76 -2.11 19.04 -5.45
C ALA A 76 -3.32 18.98 -4.52
N LEU A 77 -3.31 18.09 -3.51
CA LEU A 77 -4.44 17.86 -2.65
C LEU A 77 -4.77 19.08 -1.80
N LYS A 78 -3.76 19.77 -1.25
CA LYS A 78 -3.95 20.89 -0.32
C LYS A 78 -4.84 22.02 -0.89
N GLY A 79 -4.77 22.26 -2.20
CA GLY A 79 -5.60 23.28 -2.87
C GLY A 79 -7.00 22.82 -3.26
N LYS A 80 -7.36 21.56 -2.99
CA LYS A 80 -8.65 20.95 -3.31
C LYS A 80 -9.53 20.71 -2.08
N ILE A 81 -8.95 20.83 -0.88
CA ILE A 81 -9.64 20.64 0.39
C ILE A 81 -10.57 21.81 0.64
N VAL A 82 -11.82 21.51 0.98
CA VAL A 82 -12.80 22.51 1.40
C VAL A 82 -13.08 22.39 2.92
N PRO A 83 -13.53 23.46 3.59
CA PRO A 83 -13.76 23.44 5.05
C PRO A 83 -14.72 22.35 5.53
N GLU A 84 -15.59 21.84 4.66
CA GLU A 84 -16.58 20.81 4.96
C GLU A 84 -15.99 19.39 4.96
N ASP A 85 -14.78 19.18 4.43
CA ASP A 85 -14.15 17.85 4.36
C ASP A 85 -13.78 17.34 5.76
N ASN A 86 -14.24 16.14 6.09
CA ASN A 86 -14.12 15.59 7.45
C ASN A 86 -12.98 14.57 7.60
N PHE A 87 -12.66 13.83 6.54
CA PHE A 87 -11.59 12.83 6.53
C PHE A 87 -11.15 12.49 5.10
N ILE A 88 -10.06 11.73 4.99
CA ILE A 88 -9.48 11.26 3.73
C ILE A 88 -9.50 9.73 3.70
N LEU A 89 -9.96 9.15 2.60
CA LEU A 89 -9.79 7.74 2.28
C LEU A 89 -8.68 7.58 1.23
N VAL A 90 -7.74 6.69 1.49
CA VAL A 90 -6.61 6.39 0.59
C VAL A 90 -6.68 4.93 0.18
N CYS A 91 -7.02 4.68 -1.09
CA CYS A 91 -7.43 3.37 -1.59
C CYS A 91 -6.28 2.50 -2.14
N GLY A 92 -5.13 2.50 -1.47
CA GLY A 92 -3.99 1.65 -1.81
C GLY A 92 -2.96 2.31 -2.74
N ASP A 93 -1.92 1.53 -3.04
CA ASP A 93 -0.73 1.91 -3.80
C ASP A 93 -0.14 3.24 -3.32
N ILE A 94 0.03 3.28 -1.99
CA ILE A 94 0.50 4.46 -1.26
C ILE A 94 1.95 4.74 -1.64
N THR A 95 2.77 3.70 -1.65
CA THR A 95 4.19 3.73 -1.97
C THR A 95 4.47 3.00 -3.27
N GLN A 96 5.62 3.27 -3.90
CA GLN A 96 6.02 2.56 -5.12
C GLN A 96 6.50 1.12 -4.86
N CYS A 97 7.14 0.87 -3.72
CA CYS A 97 7.86 -0.37 -3.40
C CYS A 97 7.66 -0.87 -1.96
N GLY A 98 6.80 -0.26 -1.14
CA GLY A 98 6.61 -0.64 0.26
C GLY A 98 7.75 -0.22 1.21
N ASN A 99 8.65 0.67 0.79
CA ASN A 99 9.77 1.09 1.63
C ASN A 99 9.28 1.87 2.86
N LEU A 100 9.92 1.64 4.01
CA LEU A 100 9.56 2.27 5.28
C LEU A 100 9.58 3.80 5.20
N GLU A 101 10.62 4.36 4.58
CA GLU A 101 10.77 5.80 4.43
C GLU A 101 9.73 6.45 3.52
N ASP A 102 9.17 5.70 2.57
CA ASP A 102 8.14 6.19 1.66
C ASP A 102 6.79 6.25 2.38
N PHE A 103 6.46 5.26 3.22
CA PHE A 103 5.30 5.35 4.12
C PHE A 103 5.43 6.51 5.11
N GLN A 104 6.63 6.73 5.69
CA GLN A 104 6.87 7.86 6.57
C GLN A 104 6.69 9.20 5.84
N ALA A 105 7.19 9.32 4.61
CA ALA A 105 7.02 10.53 3.80
C ALA A 105 5.55 10.77 3.42
N PHE A 106 4.78 9.71 3.21
CA PHE A 106 3.33 9.77 3.04
C PHE A 106 2.62 10.29 4.30
N CYS A 107 2.84 9.66 5.46
CA CYS A 107 2.22 10.07 6.73
C CYS A 107 2.56 11.52 7.08
N ASN A 108 3.84 11.89 7.01
CA ASN A 108 4.29 13.26 7.28
C ASN A 108 3.58 14.29 6.40
N LYS A 109 3.21 13.93 5.16
CA LYS A 109 2.49 14.83 4.25
C LYS A 109 1.00 14.94 4.58
N LEU A 110 0.36 13.82 4.90
CA LEU A 110 -1.06 13.78 5.28
C LEU A 110 -1.30 14.42 6.65
N ASP A 111 -0.35 14.30 7.59
CA ASP A 111 -0.45 14.93 8.91
C ASP A 111 -0.43 16.47 8.81
N GLN A 112 0.22 17.04 7.79
CA GLN A 112 0.21 18.49 7.50
C GLN A 112 -1.15 19.00 6.99
N ILE A 113 -2.04 18.11 6.54
CA ILE A 113 -3.38 18.47 6.07
C ILE A 113 -4.35 18.64 7.25
N HIS A 114 -4.02 18.09 8.42
CA HIS A 114 -4.85 18.16 9.63
C HIS A 114 -6.25 17.53 9.49
N LEU A 115 -6.44 16.60 8.54
CA LEU A 115 -7.62 15.75 8.46
C LEU A 115 -7.25 14.31 8.85
N PRO A 116 -8.11 13.60 9.61
CA PRO A 116 -7.99 12.15 9.80
C PRO A 116 -7.96 11.44 8.45
N TYR A 117 -7.16 10.38 8.33
CA TYR A 117 -7.10 9.57 7.12
C TYR A 117 -7.10 8.08 7.42
N TYR A 118 -7.78 7.34 6.55
CA TYR A 118 -7.89 5.88 6.57
C TYR A 118 -7.29 5.34 5.28
N THR A 119 -6.56 4.23 5.40
CA THR A 119 -5.80 3.65 4.29
C THR A 119 -6.25 2.22 4.04
N ALA A 120 -6.38 1.85 2.77
CA ALA A 120 -6.34 0.48 2.33
C ALA A 120 -4.93 0.16 1.82
N ILE A 121 -4.55 -1.11 1.84
CA ILE A 121 -3.29 -1.58 1.29
C ILE A 121 -3.40 -1.89 -0.21
N GLY A 122 -2.40 -1.49 -1.01
CA GLY A 122 -2.25 -1.90 -2.40
C GLY A 122 -1.15 -2.94 -2.62
N ASN A 123 -0.95 -3.39 -3.86
CA ASN A 123 0.11 -4.35 -4.17
C ASN A 123 1.51 -3.70 -4.16
N HIS A 124 1.64 -2.43 -4.57
CA HIS A 124 2.92 -1.74 -4.54
C HIS A 124 3.44 -1.52 -3.12
N ASP A 125 2.53 -1.40 -2.15
CA ASP A 125 2.82 -1.31 -0.72
C ASP A 125 3.44 -2.59 -0.15
N LEU A 126 3.30 -3.70 -0.87
CA LEU A 126 3.64 -5.05 -0.44
C LEU A 126 4.86 -5.64 -1.16
N TYR A 127 5.36 -4.96 -2.20
CA TYR A 127 6.50 -5.45 -2.97
C TYR A 127 7.71 -5.73 -2.08
N PHE A 128 8.49 -6.73 -2.48
CA PHE A 128 9.70 -7.17 -1.78
C PHE A 128 9.45 -7.59 -0.32
N LYS A 129 8.27 -8.18 -0.06
CA LYS A 129 7.84 -8.66 1.27
C LYS A 129 7.75 -7.55 2.32
N ASN A 130 7.40 -6.33 1.90
CA ASN A 130 7.35 -5.15 2.76
C ASN A 130 6.07 -4.97 3.59
N TRP A 131 5.22 -6.00 3.70
CA TRP A 131 4.09 -6.03 4.66
C TRP A 131 4.46 -5.55 6.07
N PRO A 132 5.60 -5.95 6.68
CA PRO A 132 5.98 -5.46 8.01
C PRO A 132 6.06 -3.93 8.09
N ASN A 133 6.48 -3.24 7.03
CA ASN A 133 6.58 -1.78 7.00
C ASN A 133 5.18 -1.14 7.00
N TYR A 134 4.26 -1.64 6.17
CA TYR A 134 2.87 -1.16 6.17
C TYR A 134 2.24 -1.35 7.55
N LYS A 135 2.33 -2.56 8.10
CA LYS A 135 1.81 -2.90 9.43
C LYS A 135 2.39 -2.00 10.52
N GLN A 136 3.68 -1.69 10.45
CA GLN A 136 4.34 -0.84 11.43
C GLN A 136 3.87 0.62 11.36
N ILE A 137 3.67 1.17 10.16
CA ILE A 137 3.40 2.60 9.97
C ILE A 137 1.91 2.92 9.92
N LEU A 138 1.14 2.16 9.12
CA LEU A 138 -0.29 2.42 8.87
C LEU A 138 -1.20 1.50 9.66
N GLY A 139 -0.70 0.32 10.07
CA GLY A 139 -1.43 -0.61 10.92
C GLY A 139 -2.48 -1.40 10.13
N LYS A 140 -3.72 -1.34 10.61
CA LYS A 140 -4.84 -2.10 10.07
C LYS A 140 -5.22 -1.62 8.67
N SER A 141 -5.41 -2.58 7.76
CA SER A 141 -6.04 -2.43 6.45
C SER A 141 -7.19 -3.41 6.27
#